data_AF-A0A402AIB0-F1
#
_entry.id   AF-A0A402AIB0-F1
#
_cell.length_a   1.000
_cell.length_b   1.000
_cell.length_c   1.000
_cell.angle_alpha   90.00
_cell.angle_beta   90.00
_cell.angle_gamma   90.00
#
_symmetry.space_group_name_H-M   'P 1'
#
loop_
_entity.id
_entity.type
_entity.pdbx_description
1 polymer ?
#
loop_
_entity_poly.entity_id
_entity_poly.type
_entity_poly.pdbx_seq_one_letter_code
_entity_poly.pdbx_strand_id
1 'polypeptide(L)'
;MIAMIDAAEQAEKPRYPFLRVTTMGEFALACIVASGMERPRYRALSSAELGNRKAALTILKFLLCSPRRRASKAEIIKVLWPGDTHNANHAFDTASSALRRHILYPPGTEGLLSTRRLNGETHFILAAQAWLWVDADALINLARTALRQEQQGNDPLPYLEAAYALDKGEFLEEDPDCLWAQGRRQTIEGTKRRVLYQLVDAYLKHQRTGKAEELLYTFLQNYPEDEDALCRLIRLLADQGRRQEALNVYRYSAEMMREQQKEPGAYTQEIARQLQQGLHLREKSVAYHTLQPQITFTIILIA
;
A
#
# COMPACT_ATOMS: atom_id res chain seq x y z
N MET A 1 -7.60 35.34 6.29
CA MET A 1 -6.30 34.78 6.73
C MET A 1 -6.13 33.38 6.14
N ILE A 2 -6.27 33.26 4.81
CA ILE A 2 -6.21 32.01 4.01
C ILE A 2 -5.21 32.23 2.86
N ALA A 3 -4.10 32.90 3.16
CA ALA A 3 -3.10 33.27 2.17
C ALA A 3 -1.72 33.05 2.78
N MET A 4 -1.41 31.78 3.08
CA MET A 4 -0.06 31.24 3.39
C MET A 4 -0.12 29.70 3.43
N ILE A 5 -0.98 29.11 2.57
CA ILE A 5 -0.96 27.67 2.27
C ILE A 5 0.01 27.39 1.09
N ASP A 6 0.31 28.39 0.25
CA ASP A 6 1.00 28.17 -1.04
C ASP A 6 2.51 28.49 -1.07
N ALA A 7 3.10 29.04 0.00
CA ALA A 7 4.47 29.58 -0.10
C ALA A 7 5.58 28.51 -0.15
N ALA A 8 5.27 27.22 0.05
CA ALA A 8 6.20 26.10 -0.17
C ALA A 8 5.87 25.29 -1.44
N GLU A 9 4.83 25.67 -2.19
CA GLU A 9 4.37 24.99 -3.41
C GLU A 9 4.93 25.61 -4.70
N GLN A 10 5.83 26.61 -4.59
CA GLN A 10 6.41 27.32 -5.75
C GLN A 10 7.77 26.78 -6.22
N ALA A 11 8.28 25.69 -5.62
CA ALA A 11 9.34 24.94 -6.27
C ALA A 11 8.72 24.13 -7.42
N GLU A 12 9.14 24.41 -8.66
CA GLU A 12 8.66 23.69 -9.84
C GLU A 12 8.83 22.18 -9.60
N LYS A 13 7.71 21.45 -9.69
CA LYS A 13 7.68 20.01 -9.42
C LYS A 13 8.73 19.31 -10.29
N PRO A 14 9.64 18.51 -9.72
CA PRO A 14 10.67 17.88 -10.52
C PRO A 14 10.02 16.86 -11.45
N ARG A 15 10.58 16.73 -12.66
CA ARG A 15 10.11 15.74 -13.64
C ARG A 15 10.17 14.31 -13.08
N TYR A 16 11.15 14.05 -12.21
CA TYR A 16 11.38 12.78 -11.56
C TYR A 16 11.75 13.00 -10.08
N PRO A 17 11.34 12.10 -9.16
CA PRO A 17 11.70 12.21 -7.76
C PRO A 17 13.21 12.10 -7.58
N PHE A 18 13.76 12.88 -6.64
CA PHE A 18 15.19 12.85 -6.35
C PHE A 18 15.59 11.58 -5.58
N LEU A 19 14.67 11.06 -4.77
CA LEU A 19 14.85 9.87 -3.96
C LEU A 19 13.63 8.95 -4.10
N ARG A 20 13.89 7.65 -4.24
CA ARG A 20 12.90 6.59 -4.16
C ARG A 20 13.11 5.78 -2.90
N VAL A 21 12.03 5.42 -2.23
CA VAL A 21 12.01 4.54 -1.07
C VAL A 21 11.17 3.31 -1.42
N THR A 22 11.77 2.14 -1.31
CA THR A 22 11.09 0.85 -1.36
C THR A 22 10.76 0.45 0.07
N THR A 23 9.50 0.16 0.33
CA THR A 23 8.99 -0.21 1.65
C THR A 23 8.21 -1.52 1.64
N MET A 24 7.88 -2.07 0.46
CA MET A 24 7.29 -3.41 0.32
C MET A 24 8.39 -4.39 -0.09
N GLY A 25 8.68 -5.37 0.77
CA GLY A 25 9.88 -6.20 0.72
C GLY A 25 11.10 -5.52 1.39
N GLU A 26 12.30 -5.82 0.90
CA GLU A 26 13.55 -5.25 1.43
C GLU A 26 13.54 -3.71 1.40
N PHE A 27 13.76 -3.10 2.57
CA PHE A 27 13.74 -1.65 2.70
C PHE A 27 14.96 -1.02 2.02
N ALA A 28 14.73 -0.24 0.97
CA ALA A 28 15.81 0.33 0.17
C ALA A 28 15.57 1.79 -0.18
N LEU A 29 16.66 2.54 -0.28
CA LEU A 29 16.67 3.91 -0.78
C LEU A 29 17.47 3.96 -2.08
N ALA A 30 16.98 4.72 -3.06
CA ALA A 30 17.67 4.90 -4.33
C ALA A 30 17.64 6.36 -4.78
N CYS A 31 18.82 6.92 -5.06
CA CYS A 31 18.98 8.29 -5.53
C CYS A 31 18.97 8.33 -7.06
N ILE A 32 18.44 9.41 -7.62
CA ILE A 32 18.55 9.69 -9.05
C ILE A 32 20.02 9.84 -9.45
N VAL A 33 20.42 9.17 -10.52
CA VAL A 33 21.72 9.38 -11.18
C VAL A 33 21.46 10.28 -12.39
N ALA A 34 22.27 11.32 -12.55
CA ALA A 34 22.08 12.39 -13.54
C ALA A 34 21.48 11.88 -14.85
N SER A 35 20.28 12.37 -15.15
CA SER A 35 19.49 11.97 -16.30
C SER A 35 19.97 12.79 -17.50
N GLY A 36 20.59 12.16 -18.49
CA GLY A 36 20.48 12.64 -19.87
C GLY A 36 19.01 12.65 -20.30
N MET A 37 18.73 13.04 -21.55
CA MET A 37 17.37 13.12 -22.14
C MET A 37 16.58 11.78 -22.16
N GLU A 38 17.10 10.71 -21.54
CA GLU A 38 16.48 9.40 -21.36
C GLU A 38 15.76 9.25 -20.00
N ARG A 39 15.08 8.11 -19.80
CA ARG A 39 14.47 7.74 -18.51
C ARG A 39 15.50 7.82 -17.37
N PRO A 40 15.15 8.37 -16.21
CA PRO A 40 16.07 8.51 -15.09
C PRO A 40 16.51 7.14 -14.58
N ARG A 41 17.81 6.99 -14.31
CA ARG A 41 18.33 5.82 -13.59
C ARG A 41 18.38 6.13 -12.11
N TYR A 42 18.08 5.13 -11.29
CA TYR A 42 18.19 5.22 -9.84
C TYR A 42 19.25 4.23 -9.36
N ARG A 43 20.13 4.69 -8.48
CA ARG A 43 21.15 3.86 -7.85
C ARG A 43 20.77 3.64 -6.40
N ALA A 44 20.70 2.38 -5.99
CA ALA A 44 20.51 2.02 -4.59
C ALA A 44 21.65 2.60 -3.73
N LEU A 45 21.29 3.13 -2.57
CA LEU A 45 22.24 3.56 -1.56
C LEU A 45 22.83 2.32 -0.89
N SER A 46 24.15 2.23 -0.87
CA SER A 46 24.87 1.14 -0.21
C SER A 46 24.82 1.26 1.31
N SER A 47 25.08 0.15 2.00
CA SER A 47 25.22 0.14 3.48
C SER A 47 26.33 1.08 3.96
N ALA A 48 27.37 1.33 3.15
CA ALA A 48 28.43 2.29 3.47
C ALA A 48 27.92 3.75 3.42
N GLU A 49 27.09 4.09 2.43
CA GLU A 49 26.47 5.42 2.30
C GLU A 49 25.45 5.66 3.41
N LEU A 50 24.63 4.65 3.72
CA LEU A 50 23.66 4.70 4.82
C LEU A 50 24.37 4.68 6.18
N GLY A 51 25.52 4.02 6.31
CA GLY A 51 26.31 3.92 7.54
C GLY A 51 25.53 3.29 8.70
N ASN A 52 26.05 3.41 9.93
CA ASN A 52 25.32 2.99 11.14
C ASN A 52 24.26 4.04 11.56
N ARG A 53 23.34 4.38 10.65
CA ARG A 53 22.31 5.42 10.86
C ARG A 53 20.92 4.82 11.11
N LYS A 54 20.88 3.71 11.87
CA LYS A 54 19.63 2.99 12.18
C LYS A 54 18.56 3.93 12.73
N ALA A 55 18.89 4.75 13.72
CA ALA A 55 17.96 5.71 14.32
C ALA A 55 17.41 6.75 13.31
N ALA A 56 18.23 7.21 12.35
CA ALA A 56 17.78 8.13 11.32
C ALA A 56 16.78 7.45 10.36
N LEU A 57 17.05 6.19 9.98
CA LEU A 57 16.14 5.38 9.17
C LEU A 57 14.85 5.05 9.92
N THR A 58 14.90 4.81 11.23
CA THR A 58 13.70 4.62 12.04
C THR A 58 12.84 5.88 12.07
N ILE A 59 13.42 7.08 12.18
CA ILE A 59 12.67 8.35 12.03
C ILE A 59 12.02 8.44 10.64
N LEU A 60 12.75 8.09 9.57
CA LEU A 60 12.21 8.08 8.21
C LEU A 60 11.00 7.13 8.09
N LYS A 61 11.17 5.86 8.51
CA LYS A 61 10.09 4.85 8.49
C LYS A 61 8.88 5.32 9.30
N PHE A 62 9.09 5.89 10.49
CA PHE A 62 8.02 6.47 11.32
C PHE A 62 7.28 7.61 10.61
N LEU A 63 8.00 8.55 10.00
CA LEU A 63 7.40 9.65 9.25
C LEU A 63 6.63 9.13 8.02
N LEU A 64 7.11 8.08 7.34
CA LEU A 64 6.38 7.44 6.23
C LEU A 64 5.07 6.80 6.67
N CYS A 65 5.00 6.30 7.91
CA CYS A 65 3.77 5.78 8.52
C CYS A 65 2.85 6.89 9.06
N SER A 66 3.39 8.08 9.30
CA SER A 66 2.63 9.18 9.90
C SER A 66 1.67 9.83 8.91
N PRO A 67 0.46 10.25 9.35
CA PRO A 67 -0.48 10.97 8.49
C PRO A 67 0.17 12.19 7.82
N ARG A 68 -0.03 12.31 6.49
CA ARG A 68 0.56 13.37 5.65
C ARG A 68 2.10 13.45 5.74
N ARG A 69 2.75 12.35 6.10
CA ARG A 69 4.20 12.25 6.31
C ARG A 69 4.75 13.27 7.30
N ARG A 70 3.98 13.52 8.36
CA ARG A 70 4.24 14.58 9.34
C ARG A 70 4.05 14.10 10.76
N ALA A 71 5.00 14.43 11.64
CA ALA A 71 4.89 14.23 13.08
C ALA A 71 5.64 15.33 13.85
N SER A 72 5.25 15.57 15.10
CA SER A 72 5.94 16.50 16.01
C SER A 72 7.19 15.85 16.62
N LYS A 73 8.16 16.68 17.04
CA LYS A 73 9.35 16.19 17.77
C LYS A 73 8.95 15.36 18.99
N ALA A 74 7.94 15.82 19.73
CA ALA A 74 7.45 15.13 20.93
C ALA A 74 6.84 13.76 20.59
N GLU A 75 6.04 13.67 19.53
CA GLU A 75 5.47 12.40 19.05
C GLU A 75 6.57 11.41 18.65
N ILE A 76 7.57 11.86 17.87
CA ILE A 76 8.66 10.99 17.42
C ILE A 76 9.49 10.49 18.61
N ILE A 77 9.86 11.38 19.54
CA ILE A 77 10.62 11.00 20.74
C ILE A 77 9.85 10.00 21.58
N LYS A 78 8.57 10.26 21.84
CA LYS A 78 7.72 9.41 22.67
C LYS A 78 7.63 7.98 22.13
N VAL A 79 7.57 7.81 20.81
CA VAL A 79 7.40 6.50 20.17
C VAL A 79 8.75 5.78 20.00
N LEU A 80 9.78 6.49 19.54
CA LEU A 80 11.05 5.85 19.15
C LEU A 80 12.08 5.75 20.29
N TRP A 81 11.93 6.55 21.34
CA TRP A 81 12.77 6.52 22.54
C TRP A 81 11.91 6.50 23.81
N PRO A 82 11.14 5.43 24.06
CA PRO A 82 10.38 5.29 25.29
C PRO A 82 11.34 5.12 26.48
N GLY A 83 11.58 6.18 27.25
CA GLY A 83 12.53 6.15 28.37
C GLY A 83 12.98 7.52 28.85
N ASP A 84 14.18 7.58 29.44
CA ASP A 84 14.72 8.78 30.10
C ASP A 84 14.89 9.96 29.13
N THR A 85 14.05 10.97 29.34
CA THR A 85 13.79 12.08 28.40
C THR A 85 15.03 12.94 28.10
N HIS A 86 16.01 12.96 29.00
CA HIS A 86 17.18 13.83 28.87
C HIS A 86 18.11 13.35 27.75
N ASN A 87 18.35 12.05 27.64
CA ASN A 87 19.15 11.48 26.54
C ASN A 87 18.33 11.37 25.24
N ALA A 88 17.02 11.19 25.33
CA ALA A 88 16.14 11.02 24.18
C ALA A 88 16.14 12.25 23.24
N ASN A 89 16.16 13.46 23.79
CA ASN A 89 16.23 14.68 22.97
C ASN A 89 17.53 14.78 22.18
N HIS A 90 18.67 14.54 22.83
CA HIS A 90 19.98 14.57 22.18
C HIS A 90 20.11 13.46 21.13
N ALA A 91 19.64 12.25 21.44
CA ALA A 91 19.61 11.14 20.50
C ALA A 91 18.74 11.45 19.28
N PHE A 92 17.56 12.02 19.49
CA PHE A 92 16.68 12.48 18.42
C PHE A 92 17.35 13.56 17.56
N ASP A 93 17.94 14.60 18.17
CA ASP A 93 18.55 15.71 17.42
C ASP A 93 19.72 15.22 16.58
N THR A 94 20.52 14.27 17.11
CA THR A 94 21.59 13.60 16.37
C THR A 94 21.04 12.79 15.19
N ALA A 95 20.03 11.95 15.42
CA ALA A 95 19.43 11.10 14.40
C ALA A 95 18.70 11.92 13.32
N SER A 96 17.96 12.96 13.72
CA SER A 96 17.27 13.87 12.79
C SER A 96 18.26 14.70 11.97
N SER A 97 19.37 15.15 12.56
CA SER A 97 20.43 15.84 11.84
C SER A 97 21.07 14.91 10.79
N ALA A 98 21.34 13.65 11.17
CA ALA A 98 21.86 12.65 10.26
C ALA A 98 20.88 12.32 9.12
N LEU A 99 19.59 12.17 9.43
CA LEU A 99 18.52 11.96 8.45
C LEU A 99 18.50 13.12 7.44
N ARG A 100 18.52 14.36 7.94
CA ARG A 100 18.48 15.56 7.10
C ARG A 100 19.71 15.64 6.19
N ARG A 101 20.92 15.53 6.75
CA ARG A 101 22.17 15.86 6.03
C ARG A 101 22.68 14.74 5.13
N HIS A 102 22.41 13.47 5.46
CA HIS A 102 23.06 12.35 4.78
C HIS A 102 22.10 11.48 3.95
N ILE A 103 20.80 11.52 4.25
CA ILE A 103 19.81 10.66 3.58
C ILE A 103 18.85 11.50 2.74
N LEU A 104 18.34 12.60 3.31
CA LEU A 104 17.30 13.43 2.70
C LEU A 104 17.84 14.75 2.12
N TYR A 105 19.12 14.78 1.71
CA TYR A 105 19.73 15.94 1.06
C TYR A 105 20.36 15.56 -0.29
N PRO A 106 19.54 15.18 -1.29
CA PRO A 106 20.06 14.95 -2.63
C PRO A 106 20.57 16.27 -3.25
N PRO A 107 21.64 16.22 -4.08
CA PRO A 107 22.19 17.40 -4.73
C PRO A 107 21.13 18.18 -5.53
N GLY A 108 21.17 19.51 -5.46
CA GLY A 108 20.26 20.39 -6.21
C GLY A 108 18.87 20.56 -5.57
N THR A 109 18.72 20.25 -4.27
CA THR A 109 17.47 20.46 -3.52
C THR A 109 17.72 21.20 -2.21
N GLU A 110 16.69 21.82 -1.65
CA GLU A 110 16.72 22.37 -0.27
C GLU A 110 16.63 21.27 0.81
N GLY A 111 16.59 20.00 0.40
CA GLY A 111 16.35 18.83 1.24
C GLY A 111 14.91 18.32 1.15
N LEU A 112 14.73 17.05 1.51
CA LEU A 112 13.45 16.35 1.47
C LEU A 112 12.78 16.25 2.86
N LEU A 113 13.33 16.95 3.86
CA LEU A 113 12.82 17.01 5.22
C LEU A 113 12.77 18.46 5.71
N SER A 114 11.56 19.01 5.74
CA SER A 114 11.30 20.36 6.25
C SER A 114 10.87 20.34 7.70
N THR A 115 11.00 21.49 8.36
CA THR A 115 10.55 21.70 9.74
C THR A 115 9.63 22.92 9.80
N ARG A 116 8.50 22.77 10.48
CA ARG A 116 7.52 23.86 10.68
C ARG A 116 7.09 23.94 12.14
N ARG A 117 7.00 25.15 12.68
CA ARG A 117 6.38 25.39 13.99
C ARG A 117 4.87 25.47 13.82
N LEU A 118 4.13 24.58 14.48
CA LEU A 118 2.66 24.55 14.51
C LEU A 118 2.23 24.41 15.97
N ASN A 119 1.34 25.27 16.44
CA ASN A 119 0.78 25.21 17.80
C ASN A 119 1.84 25.13 18.92
N GLY A 120 2.99 25.77 18.76
CA GLY A 120 4.08 25.72 19.74
C GLY A 120 4.96 24.46 19.68
N GLU A 121 4.69 23.54 18.77
CA GLU A 121 5.48 22.33 18.54
C GLU A 121 6.25 22.39 17.21
N THR A 122 7.40 21.71 17.19
CA THR A 122 8.23 21.57 15.98
C THR A 122 7.82 20.31 15.25
N HIS A 123 7.25 20.45 14.06
CA HIS A 123 6.87 19.33 13.19
C HIS A 123 7.92 19.07 12.11
N PHE A 124 8.14 17.80 11.85
CA PHE A 124 8.97 17.28 10.77
C PHE A 124 8.07 16.78 9.66
N ILE A 125 8.34 17.21 8.42
CA ILE A 125 7.48 16.94 7.28
C ILE A 125 8.36 16.44 6.13
N LEU A 126 8.11 15.22 5.68
CA LEU A 126 8.75 14.69 4.47
C LEU A 126 8.15 15.33 3.22
N ALA A 127 8.99 15.51 2.21
CA ALA A 127 8.55 16.00 0.91
C ALA A 127 7.47 15.09 0.29
N ALA A 128 6.62 15.68 -0.56
CA ALA A 128 5.54 14.95 -1.22
C ALA A 128 6.07 13.92 -2.23
N GLN A 129 5.16 13.03 -2.68
CA GLN A 129 5.46 11.90 -3.59
C GLN A 129 6.24 12.29 -4.86
N ALA A 130 6.10 13.53 -5.33
CA ALA A 130 6.80 14.00 -6.51
C ALA A 130 8.31 14.21 -6.30
N TRP A 131 8.74 14.52 -5.07
CA TRP A 131 10.16 14.74 -4.72
C TRP A 131 10.75 13.50 -4.04
N LEU A 132 10.00 12.90 -3.11
CA LEU A 132 10.33 11.68 -2.39
C LEU A 132 9.29 10.62 -2.72
N TRP A 133 9.59 9.78 -3.70
CA TRP A 133 8.66 8.75 -4.15
C TRP A 133 8.77 7.52 -3.25
N VAL A 134 7.62 7.01 -2.81
CA VAL A 134 7.50 5.83 -1.96
C VAL A 134 6.58 4.84 -2.66
N ASP A 135 7.00 3.59 -2.80
CA ASP A 135 6.23 2.54 -3.46
C ASP A 135 4.84 2.33 -2.86
N ALA A 136 4.71 2.28 -1.53
CA ALA A 136 3.44 2.11 -0.84
C ALA A 136 2.46 3.27 -1.11
N ASP A 137 2.97 4.51 -1.15
CA ASP A 137 2.16 5.67 -1.53
C ASP A 137 1.79 5.65 -3.02
N ALA A 138 2.69 5.16 -3.88
CA ALA A 138 2.40 5.00 -5.30
C ALA A 138 1.29 3.97 -5.53
N LEU A 139 1.33 2.82 -4.84
CA LEU A 139 0.30 1.79 -4.87
C LEU A 139 -1.08 2.36 -4.47
N ILE A 140 -1.15 3.09 -3.35
CA ILE A 140 -2.40 3.72 -2.90
C ILE A 140 -2.91 4.76 -3.91
N ASN A 141 -2.01 5.57 -4.48
CA ASN A 141 -2.39 6.58 -5.47
C ASN A 141 -2.85 5.97 -6.80
N LEU A 142 -2.22 4.88 -7.25
CA LEU A 142 -2.62 4.15 -8.44
C LEU A 142 -3.98 3.48 -8.24
N ALA A 143 -4.21 2.82 -7.10
CA ALA A 143 -5.52 2.26 -6.75
C ALA A 143 -6.63 3.33 -6.74
N ARG A 144 -6.36 4.51 -6.17
CA ARG A 144 -7.30 5.66 -6.22
C ARG A 144 -7.51 6.22 -7.63
N THR A 145 -6.51 6.09 -8.49
CA THR A 145 -6.61 6.54 -9.89
C THR A 145 -7.43 5.55 -10.69
N ALA A 146 -7.19 4.24 -10.53
CA ALA A 146 -8.00 3.19 -11.12
C ALA A 146 -9.49 3.37 -10.80
N LEU A 147 -9.84 3.58 -9.52
CA LEU A 147 -11.22 3.82 -9.11
C LEU A 147 -11.84 5.06 -9.78
N ARG A 148 -11.08 6.15 -9.90
CA ARG A 148 -11.55 7.37 -10.57
C ARG A 148 -11.76 7.16 -12.08
N GLN A 149 -10.88 6.41 -12.73
CA GLN A 149 -11.01 6.09 -14.15
C GLN A 149 -12.26 5.24 -14.39
N GLU A 150 -12.48 4.21 -13.56
CA GLU A 150 -13.68 3.39 -13.62
C GLU A 150 -14.96 4.21 -13.44
N GLN A 151 -15.00 5.12 -12.44
CA GLN A 151 -16.14 6.03 -12.21
C GLN A 151 -16.40 6.98 -13.39
N GLN A 152 -15.37 7.30 -14.17
CA GLN A 152 -15.46 8.12 -15.37
C GLN A 152 -15.79 7.30 -16.63
N GLY A 153 -15.97 5.99 -16.50
CA GLY A 153 -16.22 5.07 -17.63
C GLY A 153 -14.98 4.69 -18.43
N ASN A 154 -13.79 5.06 -17.96
CA ASN A 154 -12.51 4.71 -18.58
C ASN A 154 -12.00 3.36 -18.06
N ASP A 155 -11.06 2.75 -18.79
CA ASP A 155 -10.47 1.47 -18.41
C ASP A 155 -9.51 1.62 -17.20
N PRO A 156 -9.82 1.01 -16.04
CA PRO A 156 -8.95 1.08 -14.87
C PRO A 156 -7.73 0.15 -14.97
N LEU A 157 -7.73 -0.80 -15.91
CA LEU A 157 -6.78 -1.91 -15.97
C LEU A 157 -5.30 -1.48 -15.93
N PRO A 158 -4.82 -0.48 -16.70
CA PRO A 158 -3.40 -0.09 -16.67
C PRO A 158 -2.93 0.39 -15.30
N TYR A 159 -3.82 1.05 -14.54
CA TYR A 159 -3.51 1.55 -13.20
C TYR A 159 -3.51 0.43 -12.16
N LEU A 160 -4.39 -0.55 -12.33
CA LEU A 160 -4.43 -1.75 -11.48
C LEU A 160 -3.19 -2.63 -11.71
N GLU A 161 -2.81 -2.89 -12.98
CA GLU A 161 -1.58 -3.62 -13.32
C GLU A 161 -0.34 -2.90 -12.76
N ALA A 162 -0.27 -1.57 -12.91
CA ALA A 162 0.82 -0.78 -12.35
C ALA A 162 0.85 -0.79 -10.81
N ALA A 163 -0.30 -0.80 -10.14
CA ALA A 163 -0.37 -0.89 -8.69
C ALA A 163 0.08 -2.27 -8.20
N TYR A 164 -0.39 -3.34 -8.85
CA TYR A 164 -0.03 -4.72 -8.52
C TYR A 164 1.47 -4.97 -8.70
N ALA A 165 2.09 -4.41 -9.75
CA ALA A 165 3.53 -4.53 -10.00
C ALA A 165 4.42 -3.85 -8.93
N LEU A 166 3.85 -3.03 -8.05
CA LEU A 166 4.58 -2.44 -6.92
C LEU A 166 4.60 -3.36 -5.70
N ASP A 167 3.71 -4.34 -5.63
CA ASP A 167 3.70 -5.30 -4.53
C ASP A 167 4.87 -6.28 -4.67
N LYS A 168 5.87 -6.12 -3.81
CA LYS A 168 7.10 -6.92 -3.81
C LYS A 168 7.28 -7.72 -2.52
N GLY A 169 6.30 -7.71 -1.62
CA GLY A 169 6.41 -8.32 -0.30
C GLY A 169 5.79 -7.48 0.80
N GLU A 170 6.07 -7.86 2.04
CA GLU A 170 5.46 -7.24 3.21
C GLU A 170 5.92 -5.80 3.42
N PHE A 171 5.01 -4.94 3.91
CA PHE A 171 5.37 -3.57 4.24
C PHE A 171 6.24 -3.49 5.50
N LEU A 172 7.45 -2.94 5.33
CA LEU A 172 8.51 -2.89 6.34
C LEU A 172 8.76 -4.28 6.94
N GLU A 173 9.11 -5.24 6.06
CA GLU A 173 9.38 -6.64 6.40
C GLU A 173 10.41 -6.82 7.54
N GLU A 174 11.40 -5.93 7.61
CA GLU A 174 12.42 -5.94 8.67
C GLU A 174 11.92 -5.45 10.05
N ASP A 175 10.75 -4.81 10.11
CA ASP A 175 10.19 -4.20 11.31
C ASP A 175 8.75 -4.72 11.60
N PRO A 176 8.54 -6.05 11.70
CA PRO A 176 7.19 -6.62 11.81
C PRO A 176 6.47 -6.19 13.09
N ASP A 177 7.19 -6.07 14.20
CA ASP A 177 6.63 -5.81 15.53
C ASP A 177 6.46 -4.32 15.87
N CYS A 178 6.83 -3.42 14.96
CA CYS A 178 6.73 -1.98 15.20
C CYS A 178 5.27 -1.51 15.24
N LEU A 179 4.74 -1.28 16.45
CA LEU A 179 3.34 -0.86 16.68
C LEU A 179 2.95 0.40 15.88
N TRP A 180 3.86 1.37 15.74
CA TRP A 180 3.62 2.60 14.98
C TRP A 180 3.44 2.37 13.47
N ALA A 181 3.88 1.23 12.95
CA ALA A 181 3.70 0.87 11.54
C ALA A 181 2.38 0.12 11.29
N GLN A 182 1.72 -0.43 12.32
CA GLN A 182 0.58 -1.35 12.16
C GLN A 182 -0.59 -0.73 11.39
N GLY A 183 -1.02 0.49 11.76
CA GLY A 183 -2.14 1.14 11.06
C GLY A 183 -1.83 1.42 9.58
N ARG A 184 -0.56 1.73 9.28
CA ARG A 184 -0.10 1.92 7.91
C ARG A 184 -0.04 0.58 7.15
N ARG A 185 0.46 -0.48 7.79
CA ARG A 185 0.52 -1.84 7.23
C ARG A 185 -0.88 -2.33 6.87
N GLN A 186 -1.84 -2.23 7.79
CA GLN A 186 -3.25 -2.58 7.53
C GLN A 186 -3.83 -1.82 6.33
N THR A 187 -3.52 -0.52 6.20
CA THR A 187 -3.97 0.29 5.06
C THR A 187 -3.39 -0.21 3.74
N ILE A 188 -2.11 -0.60 3.73
CA ILE A 188 -1.42 -1.08 2.54
C ILE A 188 -1.94 -2.46 2.16
N GLU A 189 -2.02 -3.40 3.09
CA GLU A 189 -2.53 -4.76 2.85
C GLU A 189 -3.99 -4.74 2.39
N GLY A 190 -4.85 -3.92 3.01
CA GLY A 190 -6.22 -3.72 2.53
C GLY A 190 -6.27 -3.12 1.13
N THR A 191 -5.31 -2.27 0.75
CA THR A 191 -5.24 -1.73 -0.61
C THR A 191 -4.75 -2.76 -1.61
N LYS A 192 -3.72 -3.55 -1.28
CA LYS A 192 -3.22 -4.65 -2.12
C LYS A 192 -4.34 -5.66 -2.42
N ARG A 193 -5.05 -6.11 -1.38
CA ARG A 193 -6.18 -7.04 -1.52
C ARG A 193 -7.30 -6.47 -2.41
N ARG A 194 -7.63 -5.18 -2.25
CA ARG A 194 -8.60 -4.52 -3.13
C ARG A 194 -8.12 -4.43 -4.59
N VAL A 195 -6.86 -4.08 -4.82
CA VAL A 195 -6.27 -4.04 -6.17
C VAL A 195 -6.31 -5.41 -6.81
N LEU A 196 -5.99 -6.48 -6.07
CA LEU A 196 -6.07 -7.86 -6.54
C LEU A 196 -7.46 -8.18 -7.10
N TYR A 197 -8.53 -8.01 -6.32
CA TYR A 197 -9.88 -8.36 -6.80
C TYR A 197 -10.36 -7.45 -7.93
N GLN A 198 -10.07 -6.15 -7.88
CA GLN A 198 -10.39 -5.24 -8.99
C GLN A 198 -9.65 -5.64 -10.27
N LEU A 199 -8.41 -6.13 -10.15
CA LEU A 199 -7.63 -6.61 -11.28
C LEU A 199 -8.19 -7.93 -11.84
N VAL A 200 -8.62 -8.85 -10.98
CA VAL A 200 -9.37 -10.06 -11.39
C VAL A 200 -10.62 -9.67 -12.18
N ASP A 201 -11.46 -8.80 -11.63
CA ASP A 201 -12.71 -8.36 -12.26
C ASP A 201 -12.43 -7.65 -13.60
N ALA A 202 -11.39 -6.81 -13.66
CA ALA A 202 -10.95 -6.16 -14.89
C ALA A 202 -10.49 -7.20 -15.94
N TYR A 203 -9.68 -8.18 -15.55
CA TYR A 203 -9.25 -9.24 -16.48
C TYR A 203 -10.42 -10.05 -17.03
N LEU A 204 -11.39 -10.42 -16.19
CA LEU A 204 -12.59 -11.14 -16.63
C LEU A 204 -13.43 -10.29 -17.59
N LYS A 205 -13.62 -8.99 -17.31
CA LYS A 205 -14.32 -8.05 -18.20
C LYS A 205 -13.63 -7.95 -19.58
N HIS A 206 -12.31 -8.00 -19.60
CA HIS A 206 -11.49 -7.99 -20.81
C HIS A 206 -11.29 -9.38 -21.43
N GLN A 207 -12.01 -10.40 -20.98
CA GLN A 207 -11.91 -11.80 -21.44
C GLN A 207 -10.50 -12.40 -21.31
N ARG A 208 -9.68 -11.86 -20.40
CA ARG A 208 -8.33 -12.33 -20.08
C ARG A 208 -8.38 -13.36 -18.95
N THR A 209 -9.20 -14.39 -19.10
CA THR A 209 -9.51 -15.35 -18.03
C THR A 209 -8.28 -16.04 -17.47
N GLY A 210 -7.32 -16.44 -18.33
CA GLY A 210 -6.08 -17.07 -17.87
C GLY A 210 -5.25 -16.20 -16.92
N LYS A 211 -5.23 -14.87 -17.13
CA LYS A 211 -4.55 -13.94 -16.21
C LYS A 211 -5.28 -13.82 -14.86
N ALA A 212 -6.60 -13.87 -14.87
CA ALA A 212 -7.40 -13.84 -13.64
C ALA A 212 -7.18 -15.12 -12.81
N GLU A 213 -7.13 -16.28 -13.46
CA GLU A 213 -6.80 -17.56 -12.82
C GLU A 213 -5.39 -17.55 -12.22
N GLU A 214 -4.37 -17.19 -13.02
CA GLU A 214 -2.98 -17.12 -12.57
C GLU A 214 -2.86 -16.23 -11.33
N LEU A 215 -3.49 -15.05 -11.37
CA LEU A 215 -3.50 -14.10 -10.26
C LEU A 215 -4.11 -14.69 -8.99
N LEU A 216 -5.25 -15.37 -9.09
CA LEU A 216 -5.90 -16.01 -7.94
C LEU A 216 -5.11 -17.21 -7.41
N TYR A 217 -4.53 -18.01 -8.30
CA TYR A 217 -3.67 -19.13 -7.92
C TYR A 217 -2.44 -18.66 -7.13
N THR A 218 -1.70 -17.69 -7.66
CA THR A 218 -0.52 -17.13 -6.99
C THR A 218 -0.89 -16.51 -5.64
N PHE A 219 -2.04 -15.84 -5.55
CA PHE A 219 -2.49 -15.26 -4.28
C PHE A 219 -2.83 -16.35 -3.24
N LEU A 220 -3.57 -17.39 -3.63
CA LEU A 220 -3.95 -18.49 -2.73
C LEU A 220 -2.78 -19.39 -2.30
N GLN A 221 -1.66 -19.39 -3.02
CA GLN A 221 -0.44 -20.05 -2.56
C GLN A 221 0.12 -19.41 -1.29
N ASN A 222 -0.03 -18.09 -1.14
CA ASN A 222 0.46 -17.35 0.02
C ASN A 222 -0.62 -17.17 1.09
N TYR A 223 -1.89 -17.08 0.68
CA TYR A 223 -3.05 -16.85 1.54
C TYR A 223 -4.13 -17.91 1.32
N PRO A 224 -3.85 -19.20 1.61
CA PRO A 224 -4.80 -20.29 1.35
C PRO A 224 -6.11 -20.15 2.14
N GLU A 225 -6.11 -19.37 3.23
CA GLU A 225 -7.27 -19.06 4.05
C GLU A 225 -8.17 -17.95 3.49
N ASP A 226 -7.78 -17.29 2.39
CA ASP A 226 -8.59 -16.24 1.79
C ASP A 226 -9.80 -16.83 1.03
N GLU A 227 -10.92 -16.93 1.75
CA GLU A 227 -12.15 -17.53 1.22
C GLU A 227 -12.74 -16.78 0.01
N ASP A 228 -12.56 -15.46 -0.07
CA ASP A 228 -13.06 -14.66 -1.19
C ASP A 228 -12.32 -15.01 -2.48
N ALA A 229 -10.98 -15.10 -2.43
CA ALA A 229 -10.15 -15.52 -3.55
C ALA A 229 -10.44 -16.98 -3.92
N LEU A 230 -10.58 -17.85 -2.91
CA LEU A 230 -10.92 -19.26 -3.08
C LEU A 230 -12.25 -19.43 -3.82
N CYS A 231 -13.31 -18.76 -3.37
CA CYS A 231 -14.63 -18.83 -3.98
C CYS A 231 -14.63 -18.34 -5.44
N ARG A 232 -13.88 -17.27 -5.73
CA ARG A 232 -13.73 -16.73 -7.09
C ARG A 232 -13.03 -17.72 -8.01
N LEU A 233 -11.91 -18.31 -7.57
CA LEU A 233 -11.17 -19.29 -8.36
C LEU A 233 -11.99 -20.57 -8.60
N ILE A 234 -12.63 -21.08 -7.56
CA ILE A 234 -13.48 -22.26 -7.64
C ILE A 234 -14.59 -22.10 -8.68
N ARG A 235 -15.27 -20.94 -8.69
CA ARG A 235 -16.31 -20.62 -9.67
C ARG A 235 -15.74 -20.55 -11.08
N LEU A 236 -14.62 -19.86 -11.23
CA LEU A 236 -13.97 -19.67 -12.52
C LEU A 236 -13.61 -21.02 -13.17
N LEU A 237 -13.05 -21.94 -12.39
CA LEU A 237 -12.74 -23.31 -12.84
C LEU A 237 -14.01 -24.10 -13.16
N ALA A 238 -15.06 -23.96 -12.35
CA ALA A 238 -16.33 -24.66 -12.57
C ALA A 238 -17.03 -24.21 -13.86
N ASP A 239 -17.01 -22.91 -14.17
CA ASP A 239 -17.58 -22.33 -15.40
C ASP A 239 -16.86 -22.83 -16.65
N GLN A 240 -15.60 -23.24 -16.52
CA GLN A 240 -14.80 -23.88 -17.57
C GLN A 240 -14.96 -25.40 -17.63
N GLY A 241 -15.82 -25.99 -16.79
CA GLY A 241 -15.98 -27.44 -16.68
C GLY A 241 -14.84 -28.16 -15.94
N ARG A 242 -13.89 -27.43 -15.35
CA ARG A 242 -12.73 -27.98 -14.62
C ARG A 242 -13.08 -28.29 -13.16
N ARG A 243 -14.16 -29.03 -12.96
CA ARG A 243 -14.75 -29.32 -11.66
C ARG A 243 -13.81 -30.04 -10.69
N GLN A 244 -13.08 -31.05 -11.17
CA GLN A 244 -12.17 -31.80 -10.30
C GLN A 244 -11.05 -30.92 -9.75
N GLU A 245 -10.57 -30.00 -10.57
CA GLU A 245 -9.56 -29.02 -10.17
C GLU A 245 -10.12 -28.04 -9.13
N ALA A 246 -11.34 -27.52 -9.35
CA ALA A 246 -12.03 -26.68 -8.37
C ALA A 246 -12.17 -27.36 -6.99
N LEU A 247 -12.51 -28.66 -6.97
CA LEU A 247 -12.58 -29.44 -5.73
C LEU A 247 -11.21 -29.64 -5.08
N ASN A 248 -10.15 -29.82 -5.87
CA ASN A 248 -8.80 -29.98 -5.35
C ASN A 248 -8.31 -28.69 -4.68
N VAL A 249 -8.55 -27.53 -5.31
CA VAL A 249 -8.22 -26.21 -4.73
C VAL A 249 -8.96 -26.00 -3.41
N TYR A 250 -10.27 -26.27 -3.37
CA TYR A 250 -11.05 -26.22 -2.12
C TYR A 250 -10.46 -27.11 -1.02
N ARG A 251 -10.16 -28.38 -1.34
CA ARG A 251 -9.64 -29.34 -0.37
C ARG A 251 -8.32 -28.88 0.23
N TYR A 252 -7.41 -28.37 -0.60
CA TYR A 252 -6.14 -27.82 -0.17
C TYR A 252 -6.33 -26.64 0.79
N SER A 253 -7.10 -25.61 0.41
CA SER A 253 -7.37 -24.48 1.28
C SER A 253 -8.05 -24.88 2.59
N ALA A 254 -9.02 -25.79 2.55
CA ALA A 254 -9.70 -26.29 3.74
C ALA A 254 -8.75 -27.06 4.68
N GLU A 255 -7.76 -27.77 4.14
CA GLU A 255 -6.72 -28.43 4.93
C GLU A 255 -5.81 -27.40 5.61
N MET A 256 -5.34 -26.38 4.88
CA MET A 256 -4.53 -25.30 5.45
C MET A 256 -5.29 -24.51 6.55
N MET A 257 -6.59 -24.29 6.39
CA MET A 257 -7.42 -23.67 7.43
C MET A 257 -7.51 -24.57 8.69
N ARG A 258 -7.71 -25.88 8.52
CA ARG A 258 -7.79 -26.83 9.64
C ARG A 258 -6.50 -26.91 10.43
N GLU A 259 -5.34 -26.85 9.76
CA GLU A 259 -4.04 -26.76 10.43
C GLU A 259 -3.93 -25.55 11.36
N GLN A 260 -4.61 -24.44 11.02
CA GLN A 260 -4.72 -23.24 11.85
C GLN A 260 -5.92 -23.27 12.82
N GLN A 261 -6.56 -24.42 13.01
CA GLN A 261 -7.78 -24.57 13.83
C GLN A 261 -8.95 -23.69 13.37
N LYS A 262 -9.02 -23.40 12.07
CA LYS A 262 -10.12 -22.70 11.40
C LYS A 262 -10.87 -23.69 10.52
N GLU A 263 -12.12 -23.37 10.20
CA GLU A 263 -12.92 -24.11 9.22
C GLU A 263 -13.39 -23.14 8.13
N PRO A 264 -13.57 -23.60 6.88
CA PRO A 264 -14.16 -22.78 5.84
C PRO A 264 -15.55 -22.30 6.26
N GLY A 265 -15.89 -21.05 5.95
CA GLY A 265 -17.21 -20.49 6.20
C GLY A 265 -18.31 -21.24 5.46
N ALA A 266 -19.55 -21.12 5.96
CA ALA A 266 -20.71 -21.84 5.45
C ALA A 266 -20.95 -21.63 3.94
N TYR A 267 -20.65 -20.43 3.44
CA TYR A 267 -20.77 -20.10 2.02
C TYR A 267 -19.80 -20.91 1.15
N THR A 268 -18.53 -20.98 1.55
CA THR A 268 -17.48 -21.72 0.85
C THR A 268 -17.76 -23.22 0.87
N GLN A 269 -18.23 -23.73 2.01
CA GLN A 269 -18.68 -25.13 2.14
C GLN A 269 -19.85 -25.44 1.20
N GLU A 270 -20.81 -24.53 1.08
CA GLU A 270 -21.97 -24.70 0.20
C GLU A 270 -21.57 -24.74 -1.29
N ILE A 271 -20.63 -23.89 -1.72
CA ILE A 271 -20.07 -23.94 -3.07
C ILE A 271 -19.40 -25.31 -3.32
N ALA A 272 -18.60 -25.79 -2.38
CA ALA A 272 -17.95 -27.10 -2.49
C ALA A 272 -18.98 -28.25 -2.55
N ARG A 273 -20.07 -28.16 -1.79
CA ARG A 273 -21.16 -29.14 -1.82
C ARG A 273 -21.85 -29.19 -3.19
N GLN A 274 -22.17 -28.03 -3.78
CA GLN A 274 -22.75 -27.93 -5.12
C GLN A 274 -21.81 -28.55 -6.18
N LEU A 275 -20.50 -28.31 -6.03
CA LEU A 275 -19.44 -28.92 -6.82
C LEU A 275 -19.18 -30.40 -6.54
N GLN A 276 -19.76 -31.01 -5.51
CA GLN A 276 -19.74 -32.47 -5.34
C GLN A 276 -21.00 -33.11 -5.93
N GLN A 277 -22.11 -32.37 -5.95
CA GLN A 277 -23.41 -32.88 -6.40
C GLN A 277 -23.67 -32.76 -7.91
N GLY A 278 -22.91 -31.94 -8.62
CA GLY A 278 -23.05 -31.82 -10.08
C GLY A 278 -23.85 -30.58 -10.49
N LEU A 279 -24.17 -29.73 -9.52
CA LEU A 279 -25.04 -28.58 -9.71
C LEU A 279 -24.25 -27.44 -10.36
N HIS A 280 -24.85 -26.77 -11.35
CA HIS A 280 -24.28 -25.57 -11.96
C HIS A 280 -24.22 -24.43 -10.94
N LEU A 281 -23.04 -23.84 -10.78
CA LEU A 281 -22.86 -22.59 -10.05
C LEU A 281 -23.41 -21.45 -10.94
N ARG A 282 -24.52 -20.81 -10.58
CA ARG A 282 -24.96 -19.55 -11.20
C ARG A 282 -24.63 -18.39 -10.27
N GLU A 283 -23.90 -17.40 -10.78
CA GLU A 283 -23.47 -16.25 -10.00
C GLU A 283 -24.66 -15.35 -9.64
N LYS A 284 -24.84 -15.05 -8.35
CA LYS A 284 -25.37 -13.76 -7.92
C LYS A 284 -24.15 -12.87 -7.68
N SER A 285 -23.79 -12.06 -8.66
CA SER A 285 -22.65 -11.14 -8.54
C SER A 285 -22.91 -10.20 -7.36
N VAL A 286 -22.15 -10.35 -6.28
CA VAL A 286 -22.02 -9.30 -5.27
C VAL A 286 -20.98 -8.36 -5.85
N ALA A 287 -21.43 -7.45 -6.70
CA ALA A 287 -20.56 -6.41 -7.20
C ALA A 287 -20.01 -5.66 -5.98
N TYR A 288 -18.68 -5.65 -5.83
CA TYR A 288 -17.98 -4.80 -4.86
C TYR A 288 -18.05 -3.34 -5.33
N HIS A 289 -19.27 -2.85 -5.59
CA HIS A 289 -19.51 -1.45 -5.80
C HIS A 289 -19.26 -0.75 -4.47
N THR A 290 -18.42 0.27 -4.54
CA THR A 290 -18.08 1.15 -3.43
C THR A 290 -19.39 1.63 -2.80
N LEU A 291 -19.66 1.25 -1.55
CA LEU A 291 -20.77 1.78 -0.78
C LEU A 291 -20.54 3.30 -0.62
N GLN A 292 -21.16 4.10 -1.48
CA GLN A 292 -21.39 5.51 -1.22
C GLN A 292 -22.53 5.61 -0.21
N PRO A 293 -22.34 6.19 0.98
CA PRO A 293 -23.45 6.57 1.82
C PRO A 293 -24.18 7.73 1.13
N GLN A 294 -25.37 7.49 0.61
CA GLN A 294 -26.28 8.57 0.24
C GLN A 294 -26.74 9.25 1.54
N ILE A 295 -26.12 10.37 1.87
CA ILE A 295 -26.68 11.31 2.86
C ILE A 295 -27.74 12.11 2.13
N THR A 296 -29.00 11.69 2.28
CA THR A 296 -30.15 12.44 1.79
C THR A 296 -30.29 13.71 2.64
N PHE A 297 -30.06 14.88 2.03
CA PHE A 297 -30.47 16.16 2.61
C PHE A 297 -31.99 16.27 2.49
N THR A 298 -32.70 16.09 3.60
CA THR A 298 -34.11 16.48 3.69
C THR A 298 -34.18 17.99 3.84
N ILE A 299 -34.51 18.70 2.75
CA ILE A 299 -34.96 20.09 2.81
C ILE A 299 -36.39 20.05 3.39
N ILE A 300 -36.53 20.45 4.65
CA ILE A 300 -37.84 20.78 5.22
C ILE A 300 -38.13 22.24 4.84
N LEU A 301 -38.99 22.42 3.84
CA LEU A 301 -39.70 23.67 3.62
C LEU A 301 -40.87 23.72 4.62
N ILE A 302 -40.87 24.71 5.51
CA ILE A 302 -42.08 25.14 6.22
C ILE A 302 -42.21 26.65 5.98
N ALA A 303 -43.44 27.02 5.61
CA ALA A 303 -43.93 28.32 5.21
C ALA A 303 -43.76 29.42 6.28
#